data_AF-U5W345-F1
#
_entry.id   AF-U5W345-F1
#
_cell.length_a   1.000
_cell.length_b   1.000
_cell.length_c   1.000
_cell.angle_alpha   90.00
_cell.angle_beta   90.00
_cell.angle_gamma   90.00
#
_symmetry.space_group_name_H-M   'P 1'
#
loop_
_entity.id
_entity.type
_entity.pdbx_description
1 polymer ?
#
loop_
_entity_poly.entity_id
_entity_poly.type
_entity_poly.pdbx_seq_one_letter_code
_entity_poly.pdbx_strand_id
1 'polypeptide(L)'
;MAATEYAVQFRDADPAERAALRDEFAAFCLPFATRMARRYRGRGEAIEDLVQVARLGLIKAIDRYDPERGSFTAYGVITISGELKRHFRDRTWGVHVPRRLQDLCLEVGLTSRVMTAELSRTPTPEEIAERLRIPVSEVSEAIASAGGYTPASLNAPALGADSPVELGDLLGVTDAQLEAVDDKLTVAGLLLRIPARERQMLAMRFYGNHTQAEIAAELGISQMHVSRLLSRALTWLRQAMLSDTPPRWEGILDDTYGLHVSTARAGDRLTVHVRGEVDRDTADRLRLSLRQAVSAADAGRVVIDLSAVPLLDAAGVAVLFDAASAASVAGVGLSLAGAQPQVAHILAVTGLRDLLATG
;
A
#
# COMPACT_ATOMS: atom_id res chain seq x y z
N MET A 1 -12.38 19.92 64.59
CA MET A 1 -13.34 20.90 65.16
C MET A 1 -14.19 21.51 64.06
N ALA A 2 -13.65 22.33 63.15
CA ALA A 2 -14.43 22.98 62.08
C ALA A 2 -15.31 22.03 61.22
N ALA A 3 -14.81 20.85 60.83
CA ALA A 3 -15.60 19.91 60.01
C ALA A 3 -16.75 19.23 60.76
N THR A 4 -16.58 18.99 62.06
CA THR A 4 -17.62 18.38 62.91
C THR A 4 -18.69 19.42 63.25
N GLU A 5 -18.27 20.66 63.52
CA GLU A 5 -19.15 21.81 63.73
C GLU A 5 -20.00 22.11 62.49
N TYR A 6 -19.37 22.14 61.30
CA TYR A 6 -20.06 22.21 60.01
C TYR A 6 -21.12 21.11 59.88
N ALA A 7 -20.76 19.85 60.15
CA ALA A 7 -21.68 18.74 59.92
C ALA A 7 -22.88 18.72 60.88
N VAL A 8 -22.72 19.26 62.09
CA VAL A 8 -23.82 19.47 63.05
C VAL A 8 -24.74 20.59 62.56
N GLN A 9 -24.18 21.76 62.23
CA GLN A 9 -24.95 22.91 61.74
C GLN A 9 -25.68 22.60 60.42
N PHE A 10 -25.06 21.84 59.52
CA PHE A 10 -25.64 21.47 58.22
C PHE A 10 -26.86 20.55 58.35
N ARG A 11 -26.91 19.69 59.39
CA ARG A 11 -28.02 18.75 59.61
C ARG A 11 -29.32 19.50 59.94
N ASP A 12 -29.21 20.52 60.78
CA ASP A 12 -30.35 21.25 61.35
C ASP A 12 -30.73 22.52 60.54
N ALA A 13 -29.87 22.96 59.62
CA ALA A 13 -30.07 24.15 58.78
C ALA A 13 -31.14 23.98 57.68
N ASP A 14 -31.77 25.10 57.30
CA ASP A 14 -32.68 25.17 56.16
C ASP A 14 -31.92 25.12 54.80
N PRO A 15 -32.61 24.99 53.64
CA PRO A 15 -31.92 24.89 52.35
C PRO A 15 -31.02 26.09 51.98
N ALA A 16 -31.34 27.31 52.44
CA ALA A 16 -30.56 28.51 52.13
C ALA A 16 -29.33 28.61 53.04
N GLU A 17 -29.50 28.32 54.34
CA GLU A 17 -28.44 28.23 55.32
C GLU A 17 -27.46 27.09 55.01
N ARG A 18 -27.95 25.94 54.52
CA ARG A 18 -27.09 24.84 54.05
C ARG A 18 -26.18 25.26 52.90
N ALA A 19 -26.66 26.07 51.97
CA ALA A 19 -25.85 26.58 50.87
C ALA A 19 -24.75 27.53 51.38
N ALA A 20 -25.10 28.45 52.29
CA ALA A 20 -24.14 29.37 52.91
C ALA A 20 -23.06 28.65 53.73
N LEU A 21 -23.46 27.70 54.59
CA LEU A 21 -22.54 26.88 55.39
C LEU A 21 -21.61 26.05 54.52
N ARG A 22 -22.12 25.51 53.41
CA ARG A 22 -21.33 24.75 52.44
C ARG A 22 -20.28 25.64 51.78
N ASP A 23 -20.64 26.85 51.36
CA ASP A 23 -19.71 27.78 50.72
C ASP A 23 -18.64 28.27 51.69
N GLU A 24 -19.01 28.56 52.94
CA GLU A 24 -18.07 28.94 54.00
C GLU A 24 -17.07 27.81 54.30
N PHE A 25 -17.57 26.58 54.46
CA PHE A 25 -16.72 25.42 54.70
C PHE A 25 -15.83 25.10 53.49
N ALA A 26 -16.36 25.23 52.28
CA ALA A 26 -15.58 25.09 51.05
C ALA A 26 -14.46 26.13 50.98
N ALA A 27 -14.74 27.41 51.26
CA ALA A 27 -13.76 28.49 51.31
C ALA A 27 -12.66 28.21 52.33
N PHE A 28 -13.03 27.76 53.54
CA PHE A 28 -12.10 27.36 54.59
C PHE A 28 -11.16 26.21 54.14
N CYS A 29 -11.68 25.27 53.36
CA CYS A 29 -10.91 24.11 52.87
C CYS A 29 -10.13 24.35 51.57
N LEU A 30 -10.23 25.51 50.90
CA LEU A 30 -9.49 25.80 49.66
C LEU A 30 -7.95 25.62 49.78
N PRO A 31 -7.28 26.04 50.87
CA PRO A 31 -5.84 25.80 51.03
C PRO A 31 -5.50 24.31 51.10
N PHE A 32 -6.40 23.48 51.64
CA PHE A 32 -6.21 22.03 51.69
C PHE A 32 -6.25 21.41 50.28
N ALA A 33 -7.23 21.77 49.45
CA ALA A 33 -7.27 21.34 48.04
C ALA A 33 -6.02 21.79 47.26
N THR A 34 -5.56 23.03 47.50
CA THR A 34 -4.35 23.57 46.86
C THR A 34 -3.10 22.77 47.25
N ARG A 35 -2.95 22.40 48.53
CA ARG A 35 -1.84 21.53 48.98
C ARG A 35 -1.89 20.14 48.35
N MET A 36 -3.09 19.60 48.14
CA MET A 36 -3.26 18.31 47.47
C MET A 36 -2.84 18.37 46.00
N ALA A 37 -3.25 19.41 45.26
CA ALA A 37 -2.86 19.62 43.85
C ALA A 37 -1.34 19.74 43.67
N ARG A 38 -0.66 20.46 44.57
CA ARG A 38 0.81 20.67 44.51
C ARG A 38 1.62 19.38 44.49
N ARG A 39 1.11 18.29 45.07
CA ARG A 39 1.77 16.96 45.03
C ARG A 39 1.92 16.41 43.61
N TYR A 40 1.10 16.89 42.67
CA TYR A 40 1.04 16.42 41.29
C TYR A 40 1.68 17.39 40.26
N ARG A 41 2.35 18.47 40.70
CA ARG A 41 2.96 19.50 39.81
C ARG A 41 4.00 18.91 38.85
N GLY A 42 4.25 19.54 37.70
CA GLY A 42 5.38 19.17 36.83
C GLY A 42 5.16 17.81 36.15
N ARG A 43 3.94 17.60 35.68
CA ARG A 43 3.47 16.40 34.99
C ARG A 43 2.64 16.81 33.76
N GLY A 44 3.17 17.68 32.92
CA GLY A 44 2.49 18.12 31.69
C GLY A 44 1.29 19.05 31.88
N GLU A 45 0.64 19.05 33.05
CA GLU A 45 -0.50 19.92 33.35
C GLU A 45 -0.10 21.17 34.16
N ALA A 46 -0.76 22.30 33.88
CA ALA A 46 -0.59 23.54 34.63
C ALA A 46 -1.07 23.37 36.08
N ILE A 47 -0.37 24.00 37.02
CA ILE A 47 -0.72 23.87 38.44
C ILE A 47 -2.09 24.48 38.74
N GLU A 48 -2.46 25.52 38.01
CA GLU A 48 -3.75 26.19 38.08
C GLU A 48 -4.88 25.21 37.76
N ASP A 49 -4.74 24.41 36.71
CA ASP A 49 -5.72 23.40 36.31
C ASP A 49 -5.84 22.28 37.34
N LEU A 50 -4.70 21.81 37.86
CA LEU A 50 -4.69 20.81 38.94
C LEU A 50 -5.36 21.35 40.22
N VAL A 51 -5.19 22.63 40.53
CA VAL A 51 -5.89 23.28 41.65
C VAL A 51 -7.39 23.31 41.41
N GLN A 52 -7.86 23.58 40.19
CA GLN A 52 -9.30 23.54 39.88
C GLN A 52 -9.87 22.12 39.97
N VAL A 53 -9.15 21.11 39.49
CA VAL A 53 -9.56 19.71 39.64
C VAL A 53 -9.62 19.31 41.11
N ALA A 54 -8.64 19.74 41.92
CA ALA A 54 -8.64 19.48 43.36
C ALA A 54 -9.81 20.18 44.07
N ARG A 55 -10.16 21.40 43.66
CA ARG A 55 -11.34 22.12 44.17
C ARG A 55 -12.64 21.43 43.81
N LEU A 56 -12.78 20.91 42.59
CA LEU A 56 -13.94 20.09 42.20
C LEU A 56 -14.04 18.84 43.10
N GLY A 57 -12.91 18.18 43.37
CA GLY A 57 -12.87 17.05 44.29
C GLY A 57 -13.19 17.41 45.74
N LEU A 58 -12.80 18.61 46.18
CA LEU A 58 -13.15 19.13 47.49
C LEU A 58 -14.65 19.32 47.63
N ILE A 59 -15.30 19.96 46.65
CA ILE A 59 -16.76 20.14 46.66
C ILE A 59 -17.48 18.80 46.72
N LYS A 60 -17.08 17.82 45.89
CA LYS A 60 -17.62 16.45 45.94
C LYS A 60 -17.41 15.78 47.30
N ALA A 61 -16.28 16.04 47.95
CA ALA A 61 -15.99 15.49 49.28
C ALA A 61 -16.88 16.14 50.35
N ILE A 62 -17.13 17.45 50.27
CA ILE A 62 -18.02 18.18 51.18
C ILE A 62 -19.46 17.68 51.03
N ASP A 63 -19.93 17.54 49.78
CA ASP A 63 -21.31 17.13 49.48
C ASP A 63 -21.66 15.72 49.98
N ARG A 64 -20.67 14.87 50.19
CA ARG A 64 -20.83 13.45 50.57
C ARG A 64 -20.22 13.10 51.91
N TYR A 65 -19.73 14.09 52.66
CA TYR A 65 -19.08 13.84 53.93
C TYR A 65 -20.11 13.43 54.99
N ASP A 66 -19.79 12.36 55.72
CA ASP A 66 -20.56 11.85 56.85
C ASP A 66 -19.66 11.89 58.10
N PRO A 67 -19.98 12.73 59.11
CA PRO A 67 -19.17 12.87 60.31
C PRO A 67 -19.13 11.60 61.17
N GLU A 68 -20.13 10.73 61.06
CA GLU A 68 -20.21 9.48 61.83
C GLU A 68 -19.19 8.45 61.34
N ARG A 69 -18.67 8.62 60.12
CA ARG A 69 -17.70 7.72 59.48
C ARG A 69 -16.24 8.13 59.68
N GLY A 70 -15.97 9.24 60.34
CA GLY A 70 -14.62 9.67 60.71
C GLY A 70 -14.24 11.07 60.19
N SER A 71 -12.93 11.32 60.10
CA SER A 71 -12.39 12.66 59.80
C SER A 71 -12.59 13.09 58.36
N PHE A 72 -13.09 14.32 58.15
CA PHE A 72 -13.21 14.95 56.83
C PHE A 72 -11.88 14.96 56.07
N THR A 73 -10.76 15.24 56.74
CA THR A 73 -9.46 15.28 56.07
C THR A 73 -9.09 13.93 55.47
N ALA A 74 -9.36 12.83 56.18
CA ALA A 74 -9.07 11.48 55.68
C ALA A 74 -9.92 11.15 54.45
N TYR A 75 -11.22 11.45 54.51
CA TYR A 75 -12.13 11.27 53.37
C TYR A 75 -11.76 12.18 52.18
N GLY A 76 -11.51 13.46 52.46
CA GLY A 76 -11.14 14.46 51.47
C GLY A 76 -9.83 14.12 50.74
N VAL A 77 -8.83 13.58 51.44
CA VAL A 77 -7.59 13.11 50.80
C VAL A 77 -7.88 12.05 49.74
N ILE A 78 -8.73 11.07 50.04
CA ILE A 78 -9.08 9.99 49.11
C ILE A 78 -9.85 10.55 47.91
N THR A 79 -10.89 11.35 48.15
CA THR A 79 -11.76 11.89 47.10
C THR A 79 -11.01 12.85 46.17
N ILE A 80 -10.25 13.80 46.73
CA ILE A 80 -9.49 14.78 45.95
C ILE A 80 -8.39 14.08 45.14
N SER A 81 -7.67 13.13 45.75
CA SER A 81 -6.64 12.38 45.02
C SER A 81 -7.24 11.54 43.90
N GLY A 82 -8.42 10.95 44.10
CA GLY A 82 -9.14 10.21 43.07
C GLY A 82 -9.52 11.08 41.86
N GLU A 83 -9.99 12.32 42.10
CA GLU A 83 -10.31 13.26 41.02
C GLU A 83 -9.06 13.71 40.27
N LEU A 84 -7.95 13.99 40.97
CA LEU A 84 -6.66 14.32 40.36
C LEU A 84 -6.13 13.17 39.50
N LYS A 85 -6.12 11.94 40.03
CA LYS A 85 -5.72 10.75 39.27
C LYS A 85 -6.61 10.53 38.04
N ARG A 86 -7.93 10.70 38.19
CA ARG A 86 -8.86 10.60 37.06
C ARG A 86 -8.55 11.62 35.98
N HIS A 87 -8.26 12.87 36.35
CA HIS A 87 -7.93 13.90 35.38
C HIS A 87 -6.71 13.53 34.54
N PHE A 88 -5.63 13.06 35.17
CA PHE A 88 -4.43 12.62 34.45
C PHE A 88 -4.68 11.42 33.53
N ARG A 89 -5.54 10.50 33.95
CA ARG A 89 -5.90 9.33 33.16
C ARG A 89 -6.71 9.70 31.91
N ASP A 90 -7.64 10.64 32.06
CA ASP A 90 -8.64 10.92 31.03
C ASP A 90 -8.20 12.03 30.06
N ARG A 91 -7.25 12.91 30.44
CA ARG A 91 -6.93 14.13 29.65
C ARG A 91 -5.47 14.33 29.24
N THR A 92 -4.51 13.65 29.86
CA THR A 92 -3.09 13.97 29.66
C THR A 92 -2.37 13.02 28.71
N TRP A 93 -3.00 11.92 28.27
CA TRP A 93 -2.36 10.93 27.40
C TRP A 93 -2.57 11.24 25.92
N GLY A 94 -1.48 11.51 25.19
CA GLY A 94 -1.49 11.72 23.74
C GLY A 94 -1.60 10.44 22.91
N VAL A 95 -1.46 9.27 23.54
CA VAL A 95 -1.53 7.94 22.92
C VAL A 95 -2.39 6.98 23.75
N HIS A 96 -2.98 5.97 23.12
CA HIS A 96 -3.78 4.98 23.83
C HIS A 96 -2.91 4.04 24.66
N VAL A 97 -2.97 4.19 25.98
CA VAL A 97 -2.25 3.34 26.96
C VAL A 97 -3.26 2.61 27.85
N PRO A 98 -3.07 1.32 28.18
CA PRO A 98 -3.98 0.60 29.07
C PRO A 98 -4.08 1.24 30.46
N ARG A 99 -5.30 1.27 31.04
CA ARG A 99 -5.58 1.94 32.32
C ARG A 99 -4.65 1.53 33.47
N ARG A 100 -4.40 0.23 33.60
CA ARG A 100 -3.48 -0.34 34.61
C ARG A 100 -2.11 0.34 34.56
N LEU A 101 -1.60 0.53 33.35
CA LEU A 101 -0.28 1.10 33.11
C LEU A 101 -0.27 2.61 33.36
N GLN A 102 -1.36 3.31 33.05
CA GLN A 102 -1.50 4.74 33.37
C GLN A 102 -1.48 4.99 34.89
N ASP A 103 -2.23 4.19 35.65
CA ASP A 103 -2.26 4.27 37.11
C ASP A 103 -0.87 3.97 37.71
N LEU A 104 -0.18 2.95 37.17
CA LEU A 104 1.16 2.57 37.58
C LEU A 104 2.19 3.66 37.29
N CYS A 105 2.14 4.30 36.12
CA CYS A 105 3.02 5.43 35.78
C CYS A 105 2.87 6.59 36.78
N LEU A 106 1.62 6.90 37.17
CA LEU A 106 1.34 7.95 38.14
C LEU A 106 1.89 7.61 39.53
N GLU A 107 1.77 6.34 39.94
CA GLU A 107 2.24 5.82 41.22
C GLU A 107 3.77 5.78 41.31
N VAL A 108 4.44 5.20 40.30
CA VAL A 108 5.90 5.20 40.15
C VAL A 108 6.46 6.62 40.22
N GLY A 109 5.85 7.57 39.49
CA GLY A 109 6.28 8.97 39.51
C GLY A 109 6.03 9.68 40.84
N LEU A 110 5.03 9.28 41.64
CA LEU A 110 4.79 9.87 42.97
C LEU A 110 5.83 9.33 43.96
N THR A 111 6.03 8.02 43.95
CA THR A 111 6.99 7.34 44.80
C THR A 111 8.41 7.80 44.54
N SER A 112 8.81 7.90 43.26
CA SER A 112 10.14 8.38 42.88
C SER A 112 10.44 9.76 43.47
N ARG A 113 9.47 10.69 43.49
CA ARG A 113 9.66 12.03 44.07
C ARG A 113 9.76 12.02 45.59
N VAL A 114 8.91 11.24 46.26
CA VAL A 114 8.97 11.09 47.73
C VAL A 114 10.33 10.53 48.12
N MET A 115 10.77 9.46 47.45
CA MET A 115 12.07 8.84 47.67
C MET A 115 13.23 9.78 47.31
N THR A 116 13.09 10.61 46.27
CA THR A 116 14.12 11.61 45.93
C THR A 116 14.31 12.61 47.06
N ALA A 117 13.23 13.05 47.71
CA ALA A 117 13.29 13.93 48.87
C ALA A 117 13.88 13.24 50.10
N GLU A 118 13.59 11.95 50.30
CA GLU A 118 14.11 11.15 51.43
C GLU A 118 15.60 10.79 51.25
N LEU A 119 16.01 10.40 50.04
CA LEU A 119 17.36 9.91 49.74
C LEU A 119 18.34 11.02 49.34
N SER A 120 17.84 12.23 49.05
CA SER A 120 18.62 13.33 48.46
C SER A 120 19.34 12.96 47.15
N ARG A 121 18.81 11.95 46.44
CA ARG A 121 19.25 11.50 45.11
C ARG A 121 18.09 10.83 44.38
N THR A 122 18.19 10.66 43.07
CA THR A 122 17.22 9.89 42.29
C THR A 122 17.26 8.41 42.73
N PRO A 123 16.11 7.79 43.05
CA PRO A 123 16.04 6.36 43.37
C PRO A 123 16.20 5.48 42.12
N THR A 124 16.74 4.28 42.27
CA THR A 124 16.83 3.31 41.18
C THR A 124 15.49 2.59 40.94
N PRO A 125 15.27 1.97 39.77
CA PRO A 125 14.06 1.18 39.50
C PRO A 125 13.83 0.06 40.53
N GLU A 126 14.91 -0.56 41.03
CA GLU A 126 14.86 -1.61 42.06
C GLU A 126 14.36 -1.05 43.41
N GLU A 127 14.84 0.11 43.82
CA GLU A 127 14.42 0.77 45.07
C GLU A 127 12.94 1.18 45.01
N ILE A 128 12.49 1.66 43.85
CA ILE A 128 11.07 1.98 43.62
C ILE A 128 10.22 0.71 43.66
N ALA A 129 10.68 -0.36 43.01
CA ALA A 129 10.00 -1.65 42.98
C ALA A 129 9.83 -2.23 44.39
N GLU A 130 10.87 -2.16 45.22
CA GLU A 130 10.83 -2.58 46.62
C GLU A 130 9.81 -1.75 47.42
N ARG A 131 9.85 -0.41 47.27
CA ARG A 131 8.91 0.49 47.98
C ARG A 131 7.45 0.21 47.60
N LEU A 132 7.19 -0.06 46.33
CA LEU A 132 5.85 -0.33 45.79
C LEU A 132 5.41 -1.80 45.92
N ARG A 133 6.34 -2.71 46.26
CA ARG A 133 6.13 -4.16 46.32
C ARG A 133 5.60 -4.75 45.01
N ILE A 134 6.20 -4.32 43.90
CA ILE A 134 5.91 -4.77 42.54
C ILE A 134 7.21 -5.25 41.87
N PRO A 135 7.16 -6.09 40.83
CA PRO A 135 8.38 -6.50 40.13
C PRO A 135 9.05 -5.33 39.40
N VAL A 136 10.38 -5.37 39.32
CA VAL A 136 11.19 -4.34 38.62
C VAL A 136 10.77 -4.19 37.16
N SER A 137 10.34 -5.27 36.51
CA SER A 137 9.83 -5.22 35.13
C SER A 137 8.62 -4.30 34.97
N GLU A 138 7.72 -4.26 35.95
CA GLU A 138 6.54 -3.36 35.91
C GLU A 138 6.94 -1.90 36.14
N VAL A 139 7.95 -1.64 36.98
CA VAL A 139 8.52 -0.29 37.14
C VAL A 139 9.18 0.17 35.84
N SER A 140 9.98 -0.69 35.22
CA SER A 140 10.63 -0.39 33.93
C SER A 140 9.62 -0.16 32.82
N GLU A 141 8.56 -0.98 32.74
CA GLU A 141 7.46 -0.80 31.80
C GLU A 141 6.74 0.53 32.00
N ALA A 142 6.51 0.92 33.25
CA ALA A 142 5.91 2.21 33.59
C ALA A 142 6.83 3.40 33.23
N ILE A 143 8.14 3.30 33.49
CA ILE A 143 9.11 4.35 33.12
C ILE A 143 9.19 4.50 31.60
N ALA A 144 9.26 3.40 30.85
CA ALA A 144 9.29 3.43 29.39
C ALA A 144 7.99 4.03 28.82
N SER A 145 6.85 3.70 29.42
CA SER A 145 5.53 4.18 29.00
C SER A 145 5.27 5.63 29.39
N ALA A 146 5.97 6.16 30.39
CA ALA A 146 5.88 7.56 30.78
C ALA A 146 6.32 8.52 29.65
N GLY A 147 7.09 8.05 28.66
CA GLY A 147 7.38 8.81 27.44
C GLY A 147 6.15 9.13 26.58
N GLY A 148 5.04 8.39 26.74
CA GLY A 148 3.76 8.68 26.07
C GLY A 148 2.92 9.77 26.73
N TYR A 149 3.38 10.31 27.86
CA TYR A 149 2.67 11.29 28.67
C TYR A 149 2.91 12.73 28.23
N THR A 150 4.05 13.00 27.59
CA THR A 150 4.32 14.28 26.92
C THR A 150 5.29 13.98 25.78
N PRO A 151 4.80 13.78 24.53
CA PRO A 151 5.69 13.60 23.40
C PRO A 151 6.58 14.84 23.27
N ALA A 152 7.86 14.62 22.93
CA ALA A 152 8.73 15.74 22.58
C ALA A 152 8.16 16.47 21.37
N SER A 153 8.14 17.81 21.41
CA SER A 153 7.74 18.61 20.26
C SER A 153 8.76 18.41 19.14
N LEU A 154 8.29 18.17 17.92
CA LEU A 154 9.17 18.15 16.74
C LEU A 154 9.84 19.50 16.53
N ASN A 155 9.19 20.58 16.95
CA ASN A 155 9.72 21.95 16.86
C ASN A 155 10.59 22.31 18.08
N ALA A 156 10.88 21.35 18.97
CA ALA A 156 11.83 21.60 20.05
C ALA A 156 13.24 21.75 19.46
N PRO A 157 14.05 22.71 19.92
CA PRO A 157 15.40 22.88 19.42
C PRO A 157 16.26 21.66 19.79
N ALA A 158 16.98 21.11 18.82
CA ALA A 158 17.61 19.80 18.92
C ALA A 158 18.90 19.78 19.78
N LEU A 159 19.64 20.88 19.80
CA LEU A 159 20.96 20.99 20.45
C LEU A 159 21.03 22.23 21.37
N GLY A 160 20.18 22.24 22.40
CA GLY A 160 20.09 23.36 23.35
C GLY A 160 19.17 24.48 22.88
N ALA A 161 18.87 25.42 23.77
CA ALA A 161 17.77 26.39 23.58
C ALA A 161 17.92 27.32 22.36
N ASP A 162 19.15 27.61 21.93
CA ASP A 162 19.45 28.51 20.80
C ASP A 162 19.74 27.75 19.49
N SER A 163 19.49 26.44 19.43
CA SER A 163 19.73 25.67 18.21
C SER A 163 18.73 26.08 17.11
N PRO A 164 19.21 26.44 15.91
CA PRO A 164 18.32 26.70 14.77
C PRO A 164 17.77 25.42 14.14
N VAL A 165 18.22 24.25 14.60
CA VAL A 165 17.80 22.93 14.11
C VAL A 165 16.72 22.41 15.04
N GLU A 166 15.58 22.06 14.48
CA GLU A 166 14.48 21.47 15.23
C GLU A 166 14.66 19.95 15.33
N LEU A 167 14.06 19.33 16.35
CA LEU A 167 14.11 17.87 16.56
C LEU A 167 13.54 17.12 15.34
N GLY A 168 12.54 17.71 14.68
CA GLY A 168 11.93 17.19 13.45
C GLY A 168 12.89 17.15 12.27
N ASP A 169 13.83 18.10 12.17
CA ASP A 169 14.82 18.14 11.09
C ASP A 169 15.83 16.99 11.18
N LEU A 170 16.02 16.44 12.39
CA LEU A 170 16.89 15.29 12.62
C LEU A 170 16.21 13.95 12.33
N LEU A 171 14.89 13.94 12.14
CA LEU A 171 14.17 12.72 11.80
C LEU A 171 14.37 12.39 10.32
N GLY A 172 15.36 11.54 10.06
CA GLY A 172 15.54 10.94 8.74
C GLY A 172 14.36 10.05 8.37
N VAL A 173 14.03 10.05 7.08
CA VAL A 173 13.10 9.09 6.47
C VAL A 173 13.87 8.12 5.60
N THR A 174 13.34 6.91 5.43
CA THR A 174 13.87 5.97 4.44
C THR A 174 13.61 6.54 3.04
N ASP A 175 14.67 6.78 2.27
CA ASP A 175 14.55 7.21 0.88
C ASP A 175 14.26 6.02 -0.02
N ALA A 176 12.99 5.87 -0.43
CA ALA A 176 12.58 4.82 -1.35
C ALA A 176 13.24 4.92 -2.74
N GLN A 177 13.79 6.07 -3.12
CA GLN A 177 14.50 6.22 -4.39
C GLN A 177 15.89 5.57 -4.34
N LEU A 178 16.51 5.48 -3.16
CA LEU A 178 17.81 4.86 -2.95
C LEU A 178 17.77 3.35 -3.21
N GLU A 179 16.70 2.67 -2.79
CA GLU A 179 16.48 1.24 -3.11
C GLU A 179 16.32 1.00 -4.62
N ALA A 180 15.72 1.95 -5.36
CA ALA A 180 15.50 1.82 -6.80
C ALA A 180 16.76 2.11 -7.66
N VAL A 181 17.87 2.56 -7.07
CA VAL A 181 19.10 2.89 -7.83
C VAL A 181 19.71 1.63 -8.43
N ASP A 182 19.84 0.57 -7.65
CA ASP A 182 20.44 -0.70 -8.11
C ASP A 182 19.60 -1.33 -9.23
N ASP A 183 18.27 -1.29 -9.10
CA ASP A 183 17.35 -1.74 -10.14
C ASP A 183 17.52 -0.95 -11.45
N LYS A 184 17.60 0.39 -11.35
CA LYS A 184 17.78 1.27 -12.52
C LYS A 184 19.11 1.01 -13.23
N LEU A 185 20.20 0.88 -12.49
CA LEU A 185 21.53 0.57 -13.04
C LEU A 185 21.55 -0.80 -13.72
N THR A 186 20.94 -1.81 -13.08
CA THR A 186 20.84 -3.17 -13.62
C THR A 186 20.02 -3.18 -14.92
N VAL A 187 18.84 -2.57 -14.92
CA VAL A 187 17.98 -2.48 -16.11
C VAL A 187 18.68 -1.74 -17.24
N ALA A 188 19.40 -0.64 -16.97
CA ALA A 188 20.13 0.10 -18.00
C ALA A 188 21.18 -0.77 -18.71
N GLY A 189 21.93 -1.58 -17.95
CA GLY A 189 22.89 -2.54 -18.51
C GLY A 189 22.23 -3.66 -19.32
N LEU A 190 21.10 -4.19 -18.83
CA LEU A 190 20.35 -5.25 -19.51
C LEU A 190 19.70 -4.77 -20.81
N LEU A 191 19.17 -3.55 -20.83
CA LEU A 191 18.59 -2.95 -22.04
C LEU A 191 19.59 -2.96 -23.19
N LEU A 192 20.87 -2.63 -22.94
CA LEU A 192 21.91 -2.62 -23.99
C LEU A 192 22.15 -4.00 -24.63
N ARG A 193 21.78 -5.10 -23.97
CA ARG A 193 21.86 -6.47 -24.53
C ARG A 193 20.70 -6.81 -25.45
N ILE A 194 19.61 -6.04 -25.41
CA ILE A 194 18.49 -6.14 -26.34
C ILE A 194 18.84 -5.34 -27.62
N PRO A 195 18.48 -5.79 -28.83
CA PRO A 195 18.78 -5.06 -30.06
C PRO A 195 18.10 -3.68 -30.12
N ALA A 196 18.65 -2.80 -30.96
CA ALA A 196 18.27 -1.39 -30.99
C ALA A 196 16.78 -1.16 -31.28
N ARG A 197 16.17 -1.98 -32.15
CA ARG A 197 14.77 -1.87 -32.55
C ARG A 197 13.82 -2.12 -31.37
N GLU A 198 14.06 -3.18 -30.61
CA GLU A 198 13.25 -3.53 -29.44
C GLU A 198 13.50 -2.58 -28.26
N ARG A 199 14.73 -2.06 -28.09
CA ARG A 199 15.00 -0.97 -27.15
C ARG A 199 14.21 0.30 -27.50
N GLN A 200 14.17 0.66 -28.79
CA GLN A 200 13.41 1.82 -29.27
C GLN A 200 11.91 1.64 -28.98
N MET A 201 11.38 0.44 -29.22
CA MET A 201 9.99 0.09 -28.89
C MET A 201 9.70 0.22 -27.38
N LEU A 202 10.61 -0.24 -26.51
CA LEU A 202 10.49 -0.04 -25.06
C LEU A 202 10.53 1.44 -24.68
N ALA A 203 11.44 2.22 -25.28
CA ALA A 203 11.55 3.65 -25.03
C ALA A 203 10.28 4.41 -25.44
N MET A 204 9.74 4.13 -26.64
CA MET A 204 8.47 4.73 -27.08
C MET A 204 7.32 4.36 -26.15
N ARG A 205 7.27 3.10 -25.66
CA ARG A 205 6.20 2.64 -24.78
C ARG A 205 6.25 3.24 -23.38
N PHE A 206 7.42 3.24 -22.74
CA PHE A 206 7.57 3.55 -21.31
C PHE A 206 8.08 4.95 -21.02
N TYR A 207 8.78 5.59 -21.97
CA TYR A 207 9.26 6.96 -21.84
C TYR A 207 8.45 7.93 -22.71
N GLY A 208 8.14 7.52 -23.94
CA GLY A 208 7.35 8.33 -24.87
C GLY A 208 5.83 8.24 -24.67
N ASN A 209 5.33 7.33 -23.81
CA ASN A 209 3.91 7.07 -23.59
C ASN A 209 3.09 6.72 -24.85
N HIS A 210 3.74 6.24 -25.92
CA HIS A 210 3.03 5.83 -27.13
C HIS A 210 2.19 4.57 -26.85
N THR A 211 1.03 4.51 -27.49
CA THR A 211 0.20 3.30 -27.58
C THR A 211 0.86 2.27 -28.49
N GLN A 212 0.50 1.00 -28.33
CA GLN A 212 1.04 -0.05 -29.21
C GLN A 212 0.67 0.15 -30.68
N ALA A 213 -0.46 0.82 -30.97
CA ALA A 213 -0.89 1.16 -32.31
C ALA A 213 -0.03 2.28 -32.94
N GLU A 214 0.33 3.29 -32.16
CA GLU A 214 1.25 4.36 -32.61
C GLU A 214 2.66 3.82 -32.84
N ILE A 215 3.15 2.97 -31.93
CA ILE A 215 4.44 2.28 -32.08
C ILE A 215 4.45 1.40 -33.34
N ALA A 216 3.34 0.71 -33.61
CA ALA A 216 3.17 -0.11 -34.81
C ALA A 216 3.23 0.71 -36.09
N ALA A 217 2.53 1.85 -36.12
CA ALA A 217 2.57 2.78 -37.24
C ALA A 217 3.98 3.33 -37.49
N GLU A 218 4.71 3.67 -36.43
CA GLU A 218 6.06 4.23 -36.53
C GLU A 218 7.11 3.19 -36.97
N LEU A 219 6.97 1.93 -36.52
CA LEU A 219 7.90 0.84 -36.84
C LEU A 219 7.52 0.03 -38.09
N GLY A 220 6.39 0.37 -38.73
CA GLY A 220 5.89 -0.32 -39.93
C GLY A 220 5.56 -1.80 -39.70
N ILE A 221 5.01 -2.14 -38.53
CA ILE A 221 4.62 -3.52 -38.15
C ILE A 221 3.23 -3.54 -37.54
N SER A 222 2.57 -4.70 -37.48
CA SER A 222 1.27 -4.82 -36.82
C SER A 222 1.31 -4.51 -35.30
N GLN A 223 0.21 -3.96 -34.76
CA GLN A 223 0.07 -3.71 -33.32
C GLN A 223 0.18 -5.01 -32.49
N MET A 224 -0.26 -6.13 -33.06
CA MET A 224 -0.13 -7.43 -32.41
C MET A 224 1.34 -7.87 -32.33
N HIS A 225 2.12 -7.60 -33.38
CA HIS A 225 3.57 -7.83 -33.39
C HIS A 225 4.26 -7.00 -32.29
N VAL A 226 3.94 -5.69 -32.19
CA VAL A 226 4.45 -4.81 -31.12
C VAL A 226 4.13 -5.36 -29.72
N SER A 227 2.88 -5.79 -29.49
CA SER A 227 2.46 -6.33 -28.20
C SER A 227 3.25 -7.59 -27.81
N ARG A 228 3.50 -8.50 -28.78
CA ARG A 228 4.31 -9.71 -28.57
C ARG A 228 5.77 -9.38 -28.25
N LEU A 229 6.37 -8.46 -29.02
CA LEU A 229 7.74 -8.01 -28.78
C LEU A 229 7.90 -7.37 -27.41
N LEU A 230 6.98 -6.48 -27.01
CA LEU A 230 6.98 -5.84 -25.69
C LEU A 230 6.87 -6.88 -24.57
N SER A 231 5.92 -7.79 -24.68
CA SER A 231 5.71 -8.84 -23.67
C SER A 231 6.97 -9.67 -23.47
N ARG A 232 7.62 -10.09 -24.57
CA ARG A 232 8.84 -10.89 -24.49
C ARG A 232 10.04 -10.10 -23.96
N ALA A 233 10.18 -8.83 -24.36
CA ALA A 233 11.20 -7.94 -23.84
C ALA A 233 11.08 -7.79 -22.32
N LEU A 234 9.87 -7.60 -21.81
CA LEU A 234 9.58 -7.51 -20.38
C LEU A 234 9.82 -8.84 -19.65
N THR A 235 9.40 -9.97 -20.22
CA THR A 235 9.66 -11.29 -19.64
C THR A 235 11.16 -11.56 -19.53
N TRP A 236 11.92 -11.27 -20.58
CA TRP A 236 13.37 -11.44 -20.58
C TRP A 236 14.05 -10.51 -19.59
N LEU A 237 13.67 -9.21 -19.54
CA LEU A 237 14.21 -8.26 -18.57
C LEU A 237 13.97 -8.75 -17.14
N ARG A 238 12.76 -9.24 -16.84
CA ARG A 238 12.43 -9.80 -15.52
C ARG A 238 13.30 -11.02 -15.18
N GLN A 239 13.48 -11.95 -16.11
CA GLN A 239 14.34 -13.12 -15.89
C GLN A 239 15.80 -12.72 -15.70
N ALA A 240 16.28 -11.76 -16.49
CA ALA A 240 17.64 -11.26 -16.44
C ALA A 240 17.93 -10.48 -15.15
N MET A 241 16.96 -9.75 -14.59
CA MET A 241 17.09 -9.10 -13.28
C MET A 241 17.14 -10.09 -12.12
N LEU A 242 16.52 -11.26 -12.27
CA LEU A 242 16.46 -12.29 -11.22
C LEU A 242 17.60 -13.31 -11.31
N SER A 243 18.60 -13.09 -12.17
CA SER A 243 19.67 -14.06 -12.43
C SER A 243 21.04 -13.39 -12.42
N ASP A 244 22.01 -14.01 -11.73
CA ASP A 244 23.41 -13.57 -11.71
C ASP A 244 24.10 -13.68 -13.09
N THR A 245 23.56 -14.54 -13.97
CA THR A 245 24.07 -14.73 -15.34
C THR A 245 22.92 -14.50 -16.33
N PRO A 246 22.73 -13.27 -16.83
CA PRO A 246 21.53 -12.95 -17.56
C PRO A 246 21.51 -13.68 -18.91
N PRO A 247 20.39 -14.34 -19.26
CA PRO A 247 20.28 -15.17 -20.47
C PRO A 247 20.56 -14.35 -21.72
N ARG A 248 21.01 -14.99 -22.81
CA ARG A 248 21.17 -14.28 -24.08
C ARG A 248 19.80 -13.85 -24.60
N TRP A 249 19.73 -12.67 -25.22
CA TRP A 249 18.53 -12.26 -25.95
C TRP A 249 18.47 -13.07 -27.24
N GLU A 250 17.46 -13.93 -27.39
CA GLU A 250 17.35 -14.83 -28.55
C GLU A 250 16.64 -14.21 -29.75
N GLY A 251 16.19 -12.95 -29.69
CA GLY A 251 15.57 -12.26 -30.83
C GLY A 251 14.34 -12.97 -31.38
N ILE A 252 13.61 -12.33 -32.31
CA ILE A 252 12.72 -13.10 -33.19
C ILE A 252 13.68 -13.58 -34.28
N LEU A 253 14.07 -14.85 -34.25
CA LEU A 253 14.49 -15.49 -35.49
C LEU A 253 13.25 -15.42 -36.39
N ASP A 254 13.33 -14.61 -37.45
CA ASP A 254 12.25 -14.35 -38.43
C ASP A 254 11.54 -15.63 -38.94
N ASP A 255 12.15 -16.80 -38.74
CA ASP A 255 11.68 -18.09 -39.23
C ASP A 255 10.61 -18.79 -38.37
N THR A 256 10.45 -18.45 -37.08
CA THR A 256 9.60 -19.29 -36.20
C THR A 256 8.11 -19.01 -36.32
N TYR A 257 7.71 -17.83 -36.83
CA TYR A 257 6.29 -17.42 -36.94
C TYR A 257 5.95 -16.66 -38.23
N GLY A 258 6.88 -16.53 -39.19
CA GLY A 258 6.61 -15.99 -40.51
C GLY A 258 5.69 -16.89 -41.34
N LEU A 259 4.94 -16.29 -42.27
CA LEU A 259 4.14 -17.05 -43.24
C LEU A 259 5.06 -17.89 -44.13
N HIS A 260 5.01 -19.20 -43.94
CA HIS A 260 5.67 -20.19 -44.79
C HIS A 260 4.65 -20.73 -45.78
N VAL A 261 4.94 -20.55 -47.06
CA VAL A 261 4.12 -21.08 -48.15
C VAL A 261 4.98 -22.02 -48.97
N SER A 262 4.54 -23.27 -49.10
CA SER A 262 5.17 -24.26 -49.98
C SER A 262 4.12 -24.87 -50.90
N THR A 263 4.56 -25.34 -52.07
CA THR A 263 3.67 -25.92 -53.09
C THR A 263 4.12 -27.32 -53.42
N ALA A 264 3.19 -28.27 -53.42
CA ALA A 264 3.43 -29.66 -53.82
C ALA A 264 2.48 -30.04 -54.97
N ARG A 265 2.99 -30.74 -55.99
CA ARG A 265 2.17 -31.20 -57.13
C ARG A 265 2.06 -32.73 -57.11
N ALA A 266 0.84 -33.23 -57.25
CA ALA A 266 0.53 -34.65 -57.41
C ALA A 266 -0.48 -34.80 -58.55
N GLY A 267 0.01 -35.15 -59.75
CA GLY A 267 -0.82 -35.26 -60.95
C GLY A 267 -1.40 -33.91 -61.39
N ASP A 268 -2.73 -33.86 -61.51
CA ASP A 268 -3.53 -32.67 -61.85
C ASP A 268 -3.83 -31.78 -60.63
N ARG A 269 -3.40 -32.19 -59.43
CA ARG A 269 -3.65 -31.48 -58.18
C ARG A 269 -2.38 -30.78 -57.68
N LEU A 270 -2.50 -29.49 -57.36
CA LEU A 270 -1.46 -28.68 -56.74
C LEU A 270 -1.92 -28.23 -55.35
N THR A 271 -1.18 -28.62 -54.32
CA THR A 271 -1.46 -28.25 -52.93
C THR A 271 -0.55 -27.11 -52.49
N VAL A 272 -1.14 -26.02 -51.99
CA VAL A 272 -0.44 -24.91 -51.35
C VAL A 272 -0.54 -25.08 -49.85
N HIS A 273 0.56 -25.43 -49.19
CA HIS A 273 0.64 -25.54 -47.74
C HIS A 273 0.95 -24.17 -47.14
N VAL A 274 0.04 -23.67 -46.32
CA VAL A 274 0.18 -22.40 -45.63
C VAL A 274 0.40 -22.67 -44.15
N ARG A 275 1.51 -22.16 -43.61
CA ARG A 275 1.87 -22.27 -42.21
C ARG A 275 2.22 -20.91 -41.63
N GLY A 276 1.64 -20.59 -40.48
CA GLY A 276 1.83 -19.29 -39.83
C GLY A 276 0.62 -18.37 -39.97
N GLU A 277 0.72 -17.18 -39.41
CA GLU A 277 -0.37 -16.20 -39.39
C GLU A 277 -0.54 -15.55 -40.76
N VAL A 278 -1.79 -15.51 -41.24
CA VAL A 278 -2.16 -14.78 -42.45
C VAL A 278 -2.81 -13.48 -42.01
N ASP A 279 -2.01 -12.42 -42.03
CA ASP A 279 -2.42 -11.08 -41.68
C ASP A 279 -2.08 -10.08 -42.80
N ARG A 280 -2.36 -8.80 -42.60
CA ARG A 280 -1.99 -7.72 -43.55
C ARG A 280 -0.54 -7.79 -44.02
N ASP A 281 0.40 -8.11 -43.14
CA ASP A 281 1.85 -8.05 -43.44
C ASP A 281 2.29 -9.28 -44.26
N THR A 282 1.59 -10.41 -44.11
CA THR A 282 1.88 -11.64 -44.86
C THR A 282 0.97 -11.87 -46.07
N ALA A 283 -0.11 -11.10 -46.20
CA ALA A 283 -1.12 -11.21 -47.25
C ALA A 283 -0.53 -11.13 -48.67
N ASP A 284 0.37 -10.19 -48.95
CA ASP A 284 0.95 -10.04 -50.29
C ASP A 284 1.83 -11.22 -50.69
N ARG A 285 2.56 -11.81 -49.73
CA ARG A 285 3.34 -13.02 -49.95
C ARG A 285 2.44 -14.20 -50.28
N LEU A 286 1.36 -14.39 -49.51
CA LEU A 286 0.36 -15.43 -49.80
C LEU A 286 -0.27 -15.20 -51.19
N ARG A 287 -0.65 -13.96 -51.50
CA ARG A 287 -1.26 -13.58 -52.78
C ARG A 287 -0.37 -13.93 -53.97
N LEU A 288 0.91 -13.62 -53.89
CA LEU A 288 1.89 -13.96 -54.93
C LEU A 288 1.99 -15.47 -55.11
N SER A 289 2.14 -16.23 -54.02
CA SER A 289 2.23 -17.69 -54.07
C SER A 289 0.96 -18.35 -54.62
N LEU A 290 -0.23 -17.86 -54.24
CA LEU A 290 -1.50 -18.38 -54.75
C LEU A 290 -1.71 -18.06 -56.23
N ARG A 291 -1.34 -16.85 -56.70
CA ARG A 291 -1.39 -16.51 -58.13
C ARG A 291 -0.45 -17.39 -58.95
N GLN A 292 0.76 -17.62 -58.46
CA GLN A 292 1.72 -18.54 -59.10
C GLN A 292 1.17 -19.98 -59.15
N ALA A 293 0.57 -20.45 -58.06
CA ALA A 293 -0.06 -21.77 -57.98
C ALA A 293 -1.23 -21.94 -58.97
N VAL A 294 -2.12 -20.94 -59.07
CA VAL A 294 -3.24 -20.95 -60.02
C VAL A 294 -2.72 -20.94 -61.46
N SER A 295 -1.71 -20.11 -61.76
CA SER A 295 -1.11 -20.07 -63.10
C SER A 295 -0.39 -21.37 -63.48
N ALA A 296 0.17 -22.10 -62.52
CA ALA A 296 0.91 -23.34 -62.75
C ALA A 296 0.00 -24.59 -62.84
N ALA A 297 -1.28 -24.47 -62.45
CA ALA A 297 -2.22 -25.58 -62.39
C ALA A 297 -2.73 -26.03 -63.77
N ASP A 298 -2.66 -25.18 -64.81
CA ASP A 298 -2.96 -25.50 -66.22
C ASP A 298 -4.23 -26.38 -66.41
N ALA A 299 -5.39 -25.83 -66.04
CA ALA A 299 -6.72 -26.48 -65.99
C ALA A 299 -6.91 -27.62 -64.95
N GLY A 300 -5.95 -27.83 -64.05
CA GLY A 300 -6.05 -28.76 -62.92
C GLY A 300 -6.82 -28.22 -61.70
N ARG A 301 -6.52 -28.78 -60.52
CA ARG A 301 -7.13 -28.38 -59.23
C ARG A 301 -6.08 -27.84 -58.26
N VAL A 302 -6.37 -26.71 -57.61
CA VAL A 302 -5.56 -26.11 -56.53
C VAL A 302 -6.23 -26.35 -55.18
N VAL A 303 -5.49 -26.89 -54.21
CA VAL A 303 -5.94 -27.06 -52.82
C VAL A 303 -5.11 -26.18 -51.91
N ILE A 304 -5.73 -25.29 -51.14
CA ILE A 304 -5.03 -24.49 -50.13
C ILE A 304 -5.21 -25.17 -48.77
N ASP A 305 -4.12 -25.69 -48.21
CA ASP A 305 -4.08 -26.32 -46.91
C ASP A 305 -3.83 -25.28 -45.81
N LEU A 306 -4.85 -25.09 -44.97
CA LEU A 306 -4.90 -24.13 -43.87
C LEU A 306 -4.76 -24.80 -42.49
N SER A 307 -4.34 -26.07 -42.43
CA SER A 307 -4.19 -26.83 -41.18
C SER A 307 -3.21 -26.22 -40.18
N ALA A 308 -2.20 -25.50 -40.68
CA ALA A 308 -1.20 -24.82 -39.88
C ALA A 308 -1.36 -23.30 -39.84
N VAL A 309 -2.58 -22.80 -40.11
CA VAL A 309 -2.92 -21.37 -40.04
C VAL A 309 -3.73 -21.11 -38.76
N PRO A 310 -3.11 -20.54 -37.70
CA PRO A 310 -3.80 -20.28 -36.43
C PRO A 310 -4.66 -19.00 -36.48
N LEU A 311 -4.39 -18.09 -37.43
CA LEU A 311 -5.07 -16.81 -37.56
C LEU A 311 -5.19 -16.42 -39.03
N LEU A 312 -6.39 -15.97 -39.42
CA LEU A 312 -6.70 -15.42 -40.73
C LEU A 312 -7.46 -14.10 -40.51
N ASP A 313 -6.86 -12.96 -40.86
CA ASP A 313 -7.53 -11.66 -40.76
C ASP A 313 -8.31 -11.29 -42.03
N ALA A 314 -8.89 -10.09 -42.06
CA ALA A 314 -9.63 -9.59 -43.22
C ALA A 314 -8.77 -9.49 -44.49
N ALA A 315 -7.47 -9.19 -44.38
CA ALA A 315 -6.56 -9.14 -45.52
C ALA A 315 -6.29 -10.56 -46.05
N GLY A 316 -6.11 -11.53 -45.15
CA GLY A 316 -6.01 -12.94 -45.51
C GLY A 316 -7.24 -13.49 -46.21
N VAL A 317 -8.44 -13.15 -45.71
CA VAL A 317 -9.72 -13.48 -46.37
C VAL A 317 -9.78 -12.88 -47.78
N ALA A 318 -9.41 -11.61 -47.93
CA ALA A 318 -9.39 -10.94 -49.24
C ALA A 318 -8.44 -11.65 -50.22
N VAL A 319 -7.28 -12.10 -49.75
CA VAL A 319 -6.33 -12.87 -50.57
C VAL A 319 -6.92 -14.21 -51.03
N LEU A 320 -7.65 -14.91 -50.17
CA LEU A 320 -8.34 -16.16 -50.56
C LEU A 320 -9.46 -15.89 -51.57
N PHE A 321 -10.19 -14.79 -51.42
CA PHE A 321 -11.22 -14.37 -52.36
C PHE A 321 -10.64 -14.00 -53.73
N ASP A 322 -9.53 -13.25 -53.75
CA ASP A 322 -8.77 -12.92 -54.95
C ASP A 322 -8.30 -14.19 -55.68
N ALA A 323 -7.80 -15.17 -54.93
CA ALA A 323 -7.34 -16.45 -55.47
C ALA A 323 -8.49 -17.28 -56.07
N ALA A 324 -9.64 -17.34 -55.40
CA ALA A 324 -10.83 -18.04 -55.90
C ALA A 324 -11.36 -17.39 -57.19
N SER A 325 -11.39 -16.06 -57.24
CA SER A 325 -11.79 -15.31 -58.43
C SER A 325 -10.82 -15.56 -59.60
N ALA A 326 -9.52 -15.52 -59.35
CA ALA A 326 -8.50 -15.80 -60.36
C ALA A 326 -8.58 -17.24 -60.89
N ALA A 327 -8.82 -18.21 -60.01
CA ALA A 327 -8.99 -19.61 -60.40
C ALA A 327 -10.23 -19.83 -61.27
N SER A 328 -11.35 -19.17 -60.94
CA SER A 328 -12.57 -19.22 -61.75
C SER A 328 -12.36 -18.68 -63.17
N VAL A 329 -11.66 -17.54 -63.31
CA VAL A 329 -11.32 -16.96 -64.63
C VAL A 329 -10.39 -17.86 -65.43
N ALA A 330 -9.46 -18.56 -64.76
CA ALA A 330 -8.53 -19.49 -65.38
C ALA A 330 -9.11 -20.89 -65.65
N GLY A 331 -10.36 -21.17 -65.26
CA GLY A 331 -10.97 -22.50 -65.38
C GLY A 331 -10.35 -23.56 -64.46
N VAL A 332 -9.67 -23.14 -63.39
CA VAL A 332 -9.00 -24.02 -62.41
C VAL A 332 -9.91 -24.23 -61.21
N GLY A 333 -10.09 -25.48 -60.78
CA GLY A 333 -10.87 -25.78 -59.56
C GLY A 333 -10.07 -25.40 -58.30
N LEU A 334 -10.62 -24.56 -57.43
CA LEU A 334 -9.96 -24.16 -56.16
C LEU A 334 -10.76 -24.64 -54.95
N SER A 335 -10.07 -25.24 -53.97
CA SER A 335 -10.68 -25.65 -52.69
C SER A 335 -9.76 -25.38 -51.50
N LEU A 336 -10.34 -25.16 -50.32
CA LEU A 336 -9.66 -24.96 -49.05
C LEU A 336 -9.74 -26.26 -48.23
N ALA A 337 -8.66 -26.64 -47.55
CA ALA A 337 -8.59 -27.84 -46.73
C ALA A 337 -8.02 -27.54 -45.33
N GLY A 338 -8.40 -28.34 -44.34
CA GLY A 338 -7.75 -28.34 -43.02
C GLY A 338 -7.97 -27.11 -42.15
N ALA A 339 -8.89 -26.20 -42.49
CA ALA A 339 -9.10 -24.97 -41.71
C ALA A 339 -9.41 -25.26 -40.23
N GLN A 340 -8.62 -24.68 -39.31
CA GLN A 340 -8.86 -24.77 -37.87
C GLN A 340 -10.21 -24.13 -37.48
N PRO A 341 -10.83 -24.48 -36.34
CA PRO A 341 -12.19 -24.05 -36.00
C PRO A 341 -12.44 -22.52 -36.07
N GLN A 342 -11.46 -21.71 -35.64
CA GLN A 342 -11.54 -20.25 -35.68
C GLN A 342 -11.48 -19.73 -37.12
N VAL A 343 -10.56 -20.25 -37.93
CA VAL A 343 -10.42 -19.89 -39.35
C VAL A 343 -11.65 -20.35 -40.14
N ALA A 344 -12.15 -21.55 -39.89
CA ALA A 344 -13.37 -22.07 -40.52
C ALA A 344 -14.59 -21.20 -40.21
N HIS A 345 -14.71 -20.68 -38.98
CA HIS A 345 -15.76 -19.73 -38.62
C HIS A 345 -15.66 -18.42 -39.42
N ILE A 346 -14.44 -17.87 -39.56
CA ILE A 346 -14.20 -16.66 -40.36
C ILE A 346 -14.55 -16.90 -41.84
N LEU A 347 -14.13 -18.03 -42.41
CA LEU A 347 -14.49 -18.41 -43.79
C LEU A 347 -16.01 -18.56 -43.98
N ALA A 348 -16.72 -19.07 -42.97
CA ALA A 348 -18.17 -19.19 -43.01
C ALA A 348 -18.88 -17.83 -43.01
N VAL A 349 -18.44 -16.91 -42.15
CA VAL A 349 -19.02 -15.56 -42.05
C VAL A 349 -18.71 -14.72 -43.29
N THR A 350 -17.58 -14.97 -43.96
CA THR A 350 -17.12 -14.21 -45.13
C THR A 350 -17.57 -14.79 -46.47
N GLY A 351 -18.38 -15.86 -46.46
CA GLY A 351 -18.95 -16.44 -47.69
C GLY A 351 -18.01 -17.38 -48.46
N LEU A 352 -16.86 -17.75 -47.89
CA LEU A 352 -15.90 -18.69 -48.50
C LEU A 352 -16.16 -20.15 -48.07
N ARG A 353 -17.30 -20.42 -47.42
CA ARG A 353 -17.65 -21.76 -46.92
C ARG A 353 -17.71 -22.81 -48.02
N ASP A 354 -18.23 -22.44 -49.19
CA ASP A 354 -18.46 -23.37 -50.30
C ASP A 354 -17.16 -23.85 -50.95
N LEU A 355 -16.04 -23.18 -50.66
CA LEU A 355 -14.70 -23.60 -51.09
C LEU A 355 -14.07 -24.61 -50.13
N LEU A 356 -14.58 -24.78 -48.91
CA LEU A 356 -14.07 -25.81 -48.00
C LEU A 356 -14.39 -27.18 -48.58
N ALA A 357 -13.36 -27.95 -48.91
CA ALA A 357 -13.54 -29.35 -49.25
C ALA A 357 -14.21 -30.04 -48.06
N THR A 358 -15.41 -30.58 -48.26
CA THR A 358 -15.98 -31.57 -47.34
C THR A 358 -14.97 -32.71 -47.23
N GLY A 359 -14.35 -32.83 -46.06
CA GLY A 359 -13.30 -33.80 -45.76
C GLY A 359 -13.72 -35.24 -45.98
#